data_AF-A0A7C7JHK3-F1
#
_entry.id   AF-A0A7C7JHK3-F1
#
_cell.length_a   1.000
_cell.length_b   1.000
_cell.length_c   1.000
_cell.angle_alpha   90.00
_cell.angle_beta   90.00
_cell.angle_gamma   90.00
#
_symmetry.space_group_name_H-M   'P 1'
#
loop_
_entity.id
_entity.type
_entity.pdbx_description
1 polymer ?
#
loop_
_entity_poly.entity_id
_entity_poly.type
_entity_poly.pdbx_seq_one_letter_code
_entity_poly.pdbx_strand_id
1 'polypeptide(L)'
;MPEVFSLVWETVHLLEVADSVVNLHIYFLGHLVSALGLMPELLEENHNASPGSLNLDTGEWSSVEMNLSKEAHYLRYELAQIMLDIQGMEFDEMNSLVLDRASRKELLLGMVMFIQLNHAGLREIKSYNVLETIFSV
;
A
#
# COMPACT_ATOMS: atom_id res chain seq x y z
N MET A 1 18.41 -5.64 -6.90
CA MET A 1 17.74 -4.35 -6.64
C MET A 1 18.34 -3.76 -5.37
N PRO A 2 19.38 -2.92 -5.50
CA PRO A 2 19.96 -2.19 -4.37
C PRO A 2 18.91 -1.42 -3.55
N GLU A 3 17.87 -0.92 -4.21
CA GLU A 3 16.78 -0.13 -3.63
C GLU A 3 16.00 -0.92 -2.58
N VAL A 4 15.63 -2.17 -2.90
CA VAL A 4 14.92 -3.07 -1.98
C VAL A 4 15.81 -3.44 -0.79
N PHE A 5 17.12 -3.63 -1.02
CA PHE A 5 18.07 -3.90 0.08
C PHE A 5 18.16 -2.69 1.02
N SER A 6 18.32 -1.48 0.48
CA SER A 6 18.36 -0.24 1.25
C SER A 6 17.07 -0.06 2.05
N LEU A 7 15.91 -0.29 1.45
CA LEU A 7 14.62 -0.21 2.14
C LEU A 7 14.51 -1.19 3.31
N VAL A 8 14.93 -2.45 3.13
CA VAL A 8 14.93 -3.43 4.21
C VAL A 8 15.88 -3.01 5.33
N TRP A 9 17.07 -2.51 5.00
CA TRP A 9 18.03 -2.01 5.97
C TRP A 9 17.49 -0.82 6.77
N GLU A 10 16.93 0.18 6.07
CA GLU A 10 16.24 1.34 6.66
C GLU A 10 15.16 0.90 7.64
N THR A 11 14.30 -0.04 7.22
CA THR A 11 13.18 -0.53 8.03
C THR A 11 13.67 -1.25 9.30
N VAL A 12 14.74 -2.05 9.20
CA VAL A 12 15.35 -2.69 10.37
C VAL A 12 15.98 -1.66 11.30
N HIS A 13 16.59 -0.61 10.74
CA HIS A 13 17.12 0.48 11.55
C HIS A 13 16.01 1.21 12.32
N LEU A 14 14.90 1.54 11.65
CA LEU A 14 13.73 2.19 12.26
C LEU A 14 13.11 1.37 13.39
N LEU A 15 13.15 0.03 13.32
CA LEU A 15 12.70 -0.82 14.44
C LEU A 15 13.49 -0.59 15.73
N GLU A 16 14.75 -0.18 15.63
CA GLU A 16 15.63 0.05 16.78
C GLU A 16 15.54 1.48 17.31
N VAL A 17 15.40 2.46 16.41
CA VAL A 17 15.57 3.88 16.76
C VAL A 17 14.26 4.68 16.87
N ALA A 18 13.18 4.24 16.24
CA ALA A 18 11.95 5.01 16.22
C ALA A 18 11.19 4.91 17.56
N ASP A 19 10.62 6.03 17.99
CA ASP A 19 9.78 6.09 19.21
C ASP A 19 8.51 5.24 19.08
N SER A 20 8.05 5.00 17.85
CA SER A 20 6.85 4.24 17.53
C SER A 20 7.00 3.53 16.20
N VAL A 21 6.60 2.26 16.16
CA VAL A 21 6.64 1.41 14.96
C VAL A 21 5.25 1.04 14.44
N VAL A 22 4.19 1.69 14.96
CA VAL A 22 2.79 1.35 14.68
C VAL A 22 2.46 1.40 13.19
N ASN A 23 3.07 2.31 12.43
CA ASN A 23 2.82 2.46 10.99
C ASN A 23 4.01 1.98 10.12
N LEU A 24 5.02 1.33 10.70
CA LEU A 24 6.22 0.89 9.98
C LEU A 24 5.93 -0.08 8.84
N HIS A 25 4.96 -0.97 9.03
CA HIS A 25 4.55 -1.92 8.00
C HIS A 25 3.84 -1.27 6.82
N ILE A 26 3.06 -0.20 7.06
CA ILE A 26 2.44 0.61 5.99
C ILE A 26 3.55 1.34 5.22
N TYR A 27 4.46 2.00 5.95
CA TYR A 27 5.59 2.72 5.38
C TYR A 27 6.43 1.82 4.48
N PHE A 28 6.83 0.64 5.00
CA PHE A 28 7.62 -0.34 4.25
C PHE A 28 6.91 -0.78 2.97
N LEU A 29 5.62 -1.12 3.03
CA LEU A 29 4.89 -1.60 1.85
C LEU A 29 4.72 -0.52 0.78
N GLY A 30 4.41 0.73 1.16
CA GLY A 30 4.31 1.83 0.20
C GLY A 30 5.65 2.10 -0.50
N HIS A 31 6.74 2.13 0.26
CA HIS A 31 8.09 2.25 -0.30
C HIS A 31 8.50 1.04 -1.13
N LEU A 32 8.02 -0.17 -0.79
CA LEU A 32 8.30 -1.38 -1.57
C LEU A 32 7.61 -1.34 -2.94
N VAL A 33 6.35 -0.88 -3.01
CA VAL A 33 5.65 -0.63 -4.28
C VAL A 33 6.47 0.31 -5.16
N SER A 34 6.98 1.41 -4.58
CA SER A 34 7.84 2.36 -5.28
C SER A 34 9.18 1.77 -5.72
N ALA A 35 9.89 1.08 -4.82
CA ALA A 35 11.20 0.47 -5.08
C ALA A 35 11.17 -0.62 -6.16
N LEU A 36 10.01 -1.27 -6.35
CA LEU A 36 9.78 -2.23 -7.43
C LEU A 36 9.39 -1.58 -8.76
N GLY A 37 9.23 -0.25 -8.80
CA GLY A 37 8.78 0.50 -9.98
C GLY A 37 7.31 0.26 -10.33
N LEU A 38 6.49 -0.09 -9.34
CA LEU A 38 5.08 -0.45 -9.54
C LEU A 38 4.10 0.70 -9.25
N MET A 39 4.58 1.84 -8.72
CA MET A 39 3.70 2.91 -8.24
C MET A 39 2.75 3.40 -9.36
N PRO A 40 1.42 3.46 -9.11
CA PRO A 40 0.47 3.98 -10.08
C PRO A 40 0.71 5.45 -10.42
N GLU A 41 0.18 5.89 -11.56
CA GLU A 41 0.14 7.31 -11.90
C GLU A 41 -0.86 8.06 -11.01
N LEU A 42 -0.57 9.33 -10.74
CA LEU A 42 -1.51 10.21 -10.04
C LEU A 42 -2.76 10.39 -10.90
N LEU A 43 -3.94 10.34 -10.27
CA LEU A 43 -5.18 10.71 -10.95
C LEU A 43 -5.13 12.21 -11.30
N GLU A 44 -5.25 12.56 -12.57
CA GLU A 44 -5.30 13.98 -12.96
C GLU A 44 -6.56 14.66 -12.35
N GLU A 45 -6.36 15.78 -11.65
CA GLU A 45 -7.42 16.54 -10.95
C GLU A 45 -8.53 17.10 -11.89
N ASN A 46 -8.37 16.99 -13.20
CA ASN A 46 -9.26 17.60 -14.20
C ASN A 46 -10.57 16.83 -14.46
N HIS A 47 -10.83 15.75 -13.74
CA HIS A 47 -12.07 14.99 -13.90
C HIS A 47 -13.14 15.50 -12.94
N ASN A 48 -14.18 16.16 -13.50
CA ASN A 48 -15.46 16.44 -12.82
C ASN A 48 -16.22 15.17 -12.35
N ALA A 49 -15.58 14.01 -12.32
CA ALA A 49 -16.13 12.74 -11.88
C ALA A 49 -15.69 12.48 -10.43
N SER A 50 -16.56 11.85 -9.64
CA SER A 50 -16.19 11.32 -8.33
C SER A 50 -14.94 10.46 -8.48
N PRO A 51 -13.95 10.59 -7.58
CA PRO A 51 -12.80 9.71 -7.64
C PRO A 51 -13.28 8.27 -7.46
N GLY A 52 -12.92 7.39 -8.39
CA GLY A 52 -13.39 6.00 -8.37
C GLY A 52 -12.45 5.10 -7.56
N SER A 53 -11.84 4.12 -8.22
CA SER A 53 -10.99 3.13 -7.55
C SER A 53 -9.81 2.73 -8.42
N LEU A 54 -8.69 2.42 -7.79
CA LEU A 54 -7.51 1.89 -8.46
C LEU A 54 -7.72 0.40 -8.75
N ASN A 55 -7.65 0.00 -10.02
CA ASN A 55 -7.60 -1.40 -10.40
C ASN A 55 -6.19 -1.95 -10.11
N LEU A 56 -6.09 -2.91 -9.20
CA LEU A 56 -4.81 -3.47 -8.76
C LEU A 56 -4.23 -4.50 -9.73
N ASP A 57 -5.02 -5.03 -10.67
CA ASP A 57 -4.52 -5.91 -11.73
C ASP A 57 -3.76 -5.12 -12.81
N THR A 58 -4.18 -3.87 -13.08
CA THR A 58 -3.65 -3.05 -14.18
C THR A 58 -2.89 -1.81 -13.73
N GLY A 59 -3.10 -1.33 -12.51
CA GLY A 59 -2.60 -0.05 -12.02
C GLY A 59 -3.38 1.17 -12.57
N GLU A 60 -4.51 0.95 -13.26
CA GLU A 60 -5.30 2.02 -13.86
C GLU A 60 -6.46 2.48 -12.96
N TRP A 61 -6.83 3.75 -13.08
CA TRP A 61 -7.97 4.30 -12.37
C TRP A 61 -9.31 3.99 -13.06
N SER A 62 -10.24 3.45 -12.28
CA SER A 62 -11.65 3.29 -12.64
C SER A 62 -12.44 4.53 -12.21
N SER A 63 -13.48 4.88 -12.96
CA SER A 63 -14.45 5.93 -12.58
C SER A 63 -15.53 5.43 -11.63
N VAL A 64 -15.51 4.14 -11.27
CA VAL A 64 -16.49 3.51 -10.37
C VAL A 64 -15.84 3.31 -9.01
N GLU A 65 -16.55 3.70 -7.95
CA GLU A 65 -16.12 3.44 -6.58
C GLU A 65 -16.34 1.96 -6.25
N MET A 66 -15.25 1.27 -5.93
CA MET A 66 -15.22 -0.15 -5.59
C MET A 66 -14.23 -0.34 -4.44
N ASN A 67 -14.55 -1.29 -3.56
CA ASN A 67 -13.71 -1.66 -2.43
C ASN A 67 -13.01 -2.99 -2.71
N LEU A 68 -11.95 -3.25 -1.95
CA LEU A 68 -11.20 -4.49 -2.05
C LEU A 68 -12.07 -5.68 -1.64
N SER A 69 -12.13 -6.71 -2.50
CA SER A 69 -12.75 -7.99 -2.17
C SER A 69 -11.97 -9.15 -2.81
N LYS A 70 -12.41 -10.39 -2.52
CA LYS A 70 -11.80 -11.59 -3.13
C LYS A 70 -12.10 -11.70 -4.62
N GLU A 71 -13.21 -11.12 -5.07
CA GLU A 71 -13.70 -11.18 -6.44
C GLU A 71 -13.40 -9.92 -7.25
N ALA A 72 -13.01 -8.83 -6.57
CA ALA A 72 -12.75 -7.53 -7.18
C ALA A 72 -11.47 -6.91 -6.59
N HIS A 73 -10.44 -6.79 -7.42
CA HIS A 73 -9.14 -6.28 -7.02
C HIS A 73 -9.05 -4.75 -7.16
N TYR A 74 -9.92 -4.04 -6.45
CA TYR A 74 -9.96 -2.58 -6.49
C TYR A 74 -9.61 -1.97 -5.14
N LEU A 75 -8.84 -0.88 -5.14
CA LEU A 75 -8.58 -0.09 -3.95
C LEU A 75 -9.30 1.25 -4.08
N ARG A 76 -10.17 1.56 -3.12
CA ARG A 76 -10.90 2.84 -3.10
C ARG A 76 -9.94 4.03 -3.07
N TYR A 77 -10.35 5.13 -3.68
CA TYR A 77 -9.50 6.29 -3.93
C TYR A 77 -8.75 6.79 -2.71
N GLU A 78 -9.41 6.93 -1.55
CA GLU A 78 -8.76 7.51 -0.36
C GLU A 78 -7.57 6.67 0.10
N LEU A 79 -7.67 5.35 -0.02
CA LEU A 79 -6.60 4.44 0.35
C LEU A 79 -5.50 4.38 -0.72
N ALA A 80 -5.89 4.43 -2.00
CA ALA A 80 -4.93 4.52 -3.09
C ALA A 80 -4.11 5.83 -3.02
N GLN A 81 -4.74 6.94 -2.62
CA GLN A 81 -4.05 8.21 -2.41
C GLN A 81 -3.05 8.12 -1.26
N ILE A 82 -3.42 7.48 -0.13
CA ILE A 82 -2.47 7.23 0.96
C ILE A 82 -1.28 6.40 0.48
N MET A 83 -1.52 5.35 -0.32
CA MET A 83 -0.44 4.53 -0.89
C MET A 83 0.55 5.37 -1.71
N LEU A 84 0.04 6.31 -2.51
CA LEU A 84 0.84 7.23 -3.33
C LEU A 84 1.61 8.24 -2.47
N ASP A 85 0.95 8.83 -1.47
CA ASP A 85 1.52 9.89 -0.63
C ASP A 85 2.66 9.37 0.26
N ILE A 86 2.64 8.09 0.66
CA ILE A 86 3.69 7.49 1.50
C ILE A 86 5.09 7.67 0.91
N GLN A 87 5.23 7.70 -0.42
CA GLN A 87 6.54 7.90 -1.07
C GLN A 87 7.20 9.24 -0.72
N GLY A 88 6.39 10.26 -0.44
CA GLY A 88 6.86 11.58 -0.07
C GLY A 88 7.03 11.79 1.44
N MET A 89 6.65 10.82 2.26
CA MET A 89 6.62 10.96 3.72
C MET A 89 7.90 10.46 4.37
N GLU A 90 8.41 11.24 5.32
CA GLU A 90 9.40 10.74 6.27
C GLU A 90 8.73 9.82 7.30
N PHE A 91 9.46 8.87 7.90
CA PHE A 91 8.83 7.89 8.80
C PHE A 91 8.19 8.55 10.03
N ASP A 92 8.74 9.63 10.55
CA ASP A 92 8.17 10.35 11.70
C ASP A 92 6.78 10.92 11.39
N GLU A 93 6.52 11.30 10.14
CA GLU A 93 5.24 11.81 9.67
C GLU A 93 4.18 10.71 9.63
N MET A 94 4.59 9.44 9.50
CA MET A 94 3.68 8.30 9.54
C MET A 94 2.95 8.20 10.88
N ASN A 95 3.46 8.76 11.97
CA ASN A 95 2.75 8.80 13.25
C ASN A 95 1.45 9.64 13.18
N SER A 96 1.34 10.55 12.22
CA SER A 96 0.10 11.32 11.98
C SER A 96 -0.94 10.55 11.16
N LEU A 97 -0.57 9.41 10.55
CA LEU A 97 -1.49 8.60 9.76
C LEU A 97 -2.48 7.87 10.68
N VAL A 98 -3.69 8.41 10.76
CA VAL A 98 -4.82 7.85 11.50
C VAL A 98 -5.73 7.10 10.54
N LEU A 99 -5.73 5.77 10.65
CA LEU A 99 -6.63 4.89 9.93
C LEU A 99 -7.45 4.06 10.91
N ASP A 100 -8.75 3.95 10.65
CA ASP A 100 -9.57 2.95 11.31
C ASP A 100 -9.10 1.52 10.94
N ARG A 101 -9.52 0.53 11.72
CA ARG A 101 -9.07 -0.86 11.56
C ARG A 101 -9.40 -1.42 10.16
N ALA A 102 -10.55 -1.09 9.60
CA ALA A 102 -10.98 -1.59 8.30
C ALA A 102 -10.17 -0.95 7.18
N SER A 103 -10.03 0.37 7.18
CA SER A 103 -9.22 1.14 6.23
C SER A 103 -7.75 0.70 6.26
N ARG A 104 -7.18 0.47 7.45
CA ARG A 104 -5.83 -0.06 7.63
C ARG A 104 -5.67 -1.45 7.00
N LYS A 105 -6.61 -2.36 7.30
CA LYS A 105 -6.59 -3.72 6.75
C LYS A 105 -6.69 -3.69 5.23
N GLU A 106 -7.61 -2.89 4.69
CA GLU A 106 -7.83 -2.76 3.25
C GLU A 106 -6.59 -2.21 2.53
N LEU A 107 -5.99 -1.14 3.04
CA LEU A 107 -4.77 -0.55 2.47
C LEU A 107 -3.63 -1.57 2.42
N LEU A 108 -3.40 -2.30 3.51
CA LEU A 108 -2.32 -3.27 3.62
C LEU A 108 -2.51 -4.47 2.69
N LEU A 109 -3.73 -5.00 2.62
CA LEU A 109 -4.06 -6.07 1.69
C LEU A 109 -3.97 -5.58 0.24
N GLY A 110 -4.41 -4.35 -0.04
CA GLY A 110 -4.30 -3.72 -1.35
C GLY A 110 -2.86 -3.63 -1.84
N MET A 111 -1.95 -3.07 -1.04
CA MET A 111 -0.52 -2.97 -1.40
C MET A 111 0.12 -4.34 -1.64
N VAL A 112 -0.16 -5.32 -0.78
CA VAL A 112 0.39 -6.67 -0.92
C VAL A 112 -0.12 -7.34 -2.19
N MET A 113 -1.42 -7.24 -2.45
CA MET A 113 -2.03 -7.81 -3.64
C MET A 113 -1.52 -7.12 -4.91
N PHE A 114 -1.35 -5.80 -4.87
CA PHE A 114 -0.80 -5.03 -5.99
C PHE A 114 0.62 -5.49 -6.37
N ILE A 115 1.49 -5.70 -5.37
CA ILE A 115 2.83 -6.28 -5.56
C ILE A 115 2.75 -7.68 -6.17
N GLN A 116 1.81 -8.53 -5.70
CA GLN A 116 1.65 -9.89 -6.19
C GLN A 116 1.19 -9.97 -7.64
N LEU A 117 0.23 -9.11 -8.02
CA LEU A 117 -0.36 -9.10 -9.36
C LEU A 117 0.62 -8.56 -10.40
N ASN A 118 1.44 -7.56 -10.04
CA ASN A 118 2.26 -6.83 -11.00
C ASN A 118 3.74 -7.28 -11.04
N HIS A 119 4.18 -8.19 -10.17
CA HIS A 119 5.55 -8.70 -10.20
C HIS A 119 5.62 -10.17 -10.65
N ALA A 120 5.97 -10.38 -11.92
CA ALA A 120 6.12 -11.70 -12.50
C ALA A 120 7.20 -12.53 -11.78
N GLY A 121 6.81 -13.70 -11.27
CA GLY A 121 7.73 -14.65 -10.63
C GLY A 121 7.76 -14.59 -9.10
N LEU A 122 7.05 -13.65 -8.46
CA LEU A 122 6.77 -13.74 -7.04
C LEU A 122 5.82 -14.93 -6.81
N ARG A 123 6.29 -15.94 -6.07
CA ARG A 123 5.44 -17.04 -5.59
C ARG A 123 4.29 -16.42 -4.79
N GLU A 124 3.11 -17.04 -4.84
CA GLU A 124 1.94 -16.62 -4.05
C GLU A 124 2.38 -16.26 -2.63
N ILE A 125 2.30 -14.98 -2.29
CA ILE A 125 2.54 -14.52 -0.94
C ILE A 125 1.30 -14.98 -0.17
N LYS A 126 1.44 -16.05 0.62
CA LYS A 126 0.40 -16.55 1.55
C LYS A 126 0.03 -15.54 2.65
N SER A 127 0.56 -14.32 2.55
CA SER A 127 0.36 -13.23 3.48
C SER A 127 -1.08 -12.81 3.60
N TYR A 128 -2.00 -13.07 2.66
CA TYR A 128 -3.41 -12.71 2.87
C TYR A 128 -3.96 -13.30 4.19
N ASN A 129 -3.79 -14.61 4.41
CA ASN A 129 -4.25 -15.27 5.64
C ASN A 129 -3.41 -14.89 6.87
N VAL A 130 -2.10 -14.66 6.69
CA VAL A 130 -1.19 -14.26 7.77
C VAL A 130 -1.48 -12.83 8.23
N LEU A 131 -1.72 -11.92 7.29
CA LEU A 131 -2.10 -10.52 7.52
C LEU A 131 -3.48 -10.43 8.14
N GLU A 132 -4.46 -11.22 7.68
CA GLU A 132 -5.74 -11.34 8.40
C GLU A 132 -5.53 -11.76 9.86
N THR A 133 -4.64 -12.73 10.11
CA THR A 133 -4.34 -13.20 11.47
C THR A 133 -3.69 -12.10 12.32
N ILE A 134 -2.68 -11.40 11.79
CA ILE A 134 -1.96 -10.33 12.52
C ILE A 134 -2.86 -9.11 12.78
N PHE A 135 -3.73 -8.74 11.83
CA PHE A 135 -4.62 -7.58 11.95
C PHE A 135 -5.94 -7.87 12.68
N SER A 136 -6.22 -9.14 13.00
CA SER A 136 -7.38 -9.59 13.75
C SER A 136 -7.20 -9.58 15.28
N VAL A 137 -5.97 -9.36 15.75
CA VAL A 137 -5.67 -9.07 17.16
C VAL A 137 -6.08 -7.64 17.51
#